data_AF-A0A847D0Y9-F1
#
_entry.id   AF-A0A847D0Y9-F1
#
_cell.length_a   1.000
_cell.length_b   1.000
_cell.length_c   1.000
_cell.angle_alpha   90.00
_cell.angle_beta   90.00
_cell.angle_gamma   90.00
#
_symmetry.space_group_name_H-M   'P 1'
#
loop_
_entity.id
_entity.type
_entity.pdbx_description
1 polymer ?
#
loop_
_entity_poly.entity_id
_entity_poly.type
_entity_poly.pdbx_seq_one_letter_code
_entity_poly.pdbx_strand_id
1 'polypeptide(L)'
;MKVCGVIAEYNPFHNGHRYQLSEARRMTKSDVMVVAMSGNFVQRGAPALLDKWTRAEIALRNGADIVVEMPILGSVQSADLFARAGIRLLQAMQCDAFAFGAEEGTAEDFISHSRFLREHEAEINRIFQTYRNDGRTYAAQLETAIAEILSPQGSAISFSTPNNQLGLAYVKENEQFPEPMETAIVLRRGAGHNDSEAFGEEFASGTAIREWALHHGKQSEGNDMGRFVPEETLEALERLPLLDWAPYWGMLQYQLMLLSHAELRNIYQVEEGIEYRLKKEAEDAADFMAFIRRTKNKR
;
A
#
# COMPACT_ATOMS: atom_id res chain seq x y z
N MET A 1 -23.91 5.86 16.86
CA MET A 1 -22.83 4.89 16.63
C MET A 1 -21.94 5.51 15.56
N LYS A 2 -20.66 5.67 15.83
CA LYS A 2 -19.70 6.24 14.88
C LYS A 2 -18.76 5.16 14.36
N VAL A 3 -18.52 5.14 13.06
CA VAL A 3 -17.75 4.11 12.35
C VAL A 3 -16.53 4.73 11.69
N CYS A 4 -15.34 4.16 11.94
CA CYS A 4 -14.12 4.55 11.24
C CYS A 4 -13.56 3.41 10.41
N GLY A 5 -13.29 3.70 9.14
CA GLY A 5 -12.68 2.78 8.19
C GLY A 5 -11.15 2.93 8.10
N VAL A 6 -10.45 1.81 7.89
CA VAL A 6 -9.03 1.76 7.54
C VAL A 6 -8.85 0.88 6.31
N ILE A 7 -8.07 1.32 5.34
CA ILE A 7 -7.69 0.51 4.16
C ILE A 7 -6.33 -0.12 4.43
N ALA A 8 -6.20 -1.44 4.32
CA ALA A 8 -5.01 -2.14 4.76
C ALA A 8 -4.65 -3.39 3.94
N GLU A 9 -3.41 -3.82 4.09
CA GLU A 9 -2.93 -5.12 3.59
C GLU A 9 -2.53 -6.06 4.72
N TYR A 10 -2.07 -5.54 5.86
CA TYR A 10 -1.60 -6.31 7.02
C TYR A 10 -0.67 -7.47 6.64
N ASN A 11 0.42 -7.18 5.93
CA ASN A 11 1.30 -8.18 5.34
C ASN A 11 2.72 -8.21 5.98
N PRO A 12 2.92 -8.79 7.19
CA PRO A 12 1.90 -9.26 8.13
C PRO A 12 1.35 -8.12 9.02
N PHE A 13 0.35 -8.42 9.85
CA PHE A 13 -0.12 -7.50 10.89
C PHE A 13 1.00 -7.29 11.94
N HIS A 14 1.22 -6.06 12.42
CA HIS A 14 2.35 -5.74 13.31
C HIS A 14 1.98 -4.62 14.28
N ASN A 15 2.84 -4.31 15.26
CA ASN A 15 2.53 -3.35 16.32
C ASN A 15 2.18 -1.96 15.78
N GLY A 16 2.78 -1.53 14.66
CA GLY A 16 2.39 -0.28 13.99
C GLY A 16 0.93 -0.26 13.49
N HIS A 17 0.39 -1.39 13.03
CA HIS A 17 -1.01 -1.52 12.61
C HIS A 17 -1.95 -1.48 13.83
N ARG A 18 -1.57 -2.16 14.92
CA ARG A 18 -2.31 -2.09 16.20
C ARG A 18 -2.39 -0.66 16.71
N TYR A 19 -1.26 0.05 16.71
CA TYR A 19 -1.19 1.46 17.07
C TYR A 19 -2.11 2.30 16.16
N GLN A 20 -2.02 2.13 14.85
CA GLN A 20 -2.88 2.85 13.90
C GLN A 20 -4.37 2.65 14.18
N LEU A 21 -4.82 1.41 14.38
CA LEU A 21 -6.22 1.11 14.68
C LEU A 21 -6.66 1.76 15.99
N SER A 22 -5.85 1.64 17.05
CA SER A 22 -6.16 2.25 18.35
C SER A 22 -6.26 3.77 18.26
N GLU A 23 -5.37 4.40 17.50
CA GLU A 23 -5.30 5.85 17.43
C GLU A 23 -6.35 6.43 16.49
N ALA A 24 -6.63 5.74 15.39
CA ALA A 24 -7.77 6.04 14.52
C ALA A 24 -9.08 6.01 15.31
N ARG A 25 -9.31 4.95 16.11
CA ARG A 25 -10.49 4.84 16.97
C ARG A 25 -10.59 6.01 17.95
N ARG A 26 -9.49 6.33 18.63
CA ARG A 26 -9.44 7.42 19.63
C ARG A 26 -9.69 8.79 19.00
N MET A 27 -9.02 9.11 17.90
CA MET A 27 -9.11 10.40 17.22
C MET A 27 -10.51 10.64 16.65
N THR A 28 -11.08 9.62 16.00
CA THR A 28 -12.41 9.72 15.40
C THR A 28 -13.53 9.53 16.41
N LYS A 29 -13.24 9.06 17.64
CA LYS A 29 -14.24 8.68 18.65
C LYS A 29 -15.22 7.63 18.12
N SER A 30 -14.68 6.65 17.40
CA SER A 30 -15.50 5.62 16.76
C SER A 30 -15.81 4.46 17.69
N ASP A 31 -17.08 4.04 17.64
CA ASP A 31 -17.58 2.84 18.32
C ASP A 31 -17.17 1.57 17.55
N VAL A 32 -17.08 1.67 16.21
CA VAL A 32 -16.78 0.56 15.31
C VAL A 32 -15.60 0.88 14.41
N MET A 33 -14.68 -0.06 14.28
CA MET A 33 -13.54 -0.02 13.36
C MET A 33 -13.74 -1.03 12.23
N VAL A 34 -13.84 -0.54 11.00
CA VAL A 34 -13.96 -1.34 9.78
C VAL A 34 -12.61 -1.36 9.07
N VAL A 35 -12.13 -2.54 8.66
CA VAL A 35 -10.93 -2.68 7.84
C VAL A 35 -11.32 -3.17 6.45
N ALA A 36 -11.08 -2.36 5.43
CA ALA A 36 -11.08 -2.77 4.04
C ALA A 36 -9.72 -3.39 3.70
N MET A 37 -9.63 -4.72 3.70
CA MET A 37 -8.36 -5.44 3.63
C MET A 37 -8.14 -6.11 2.27
N SER A 38 -6.96 -5.94 1.67
CA SER A 38 -6.57 -6.72 0.49
C SER A 38 -6.66 -8.23 0.76
N GLY A 39 -7.16 -8.97 -0.24
CA GLY A 39 -7.21 -10.43 -0.22
C GLY A 39 -5.81 -11.07 -0.30
N ASN A 40 -5.69 -12.24 -0.90
CA ASN A 40 -4.43 -13.00 -0.92
C ASN A 40 -3.31 -12.40 -1.79
N PHE A 41 -3.60 -11.33 -2.55
CA PHE A 41 -2.63 -10.55 -3.29
C PHE A 41 -2.76 -9.08 -2.90
N VAL A 42 -1.62 -8.43 -2.73
CA VAL A 42 -1.51 -7.05 -2.22
C VAL A 42 -1.19 -6.05 -3.34
N GLN A 43 -1.31 -4.75 -3.07
CA GLN A 43 -1.12 -3.64 -4.01
C GLN A 43 0.19 -3.69 -4.76
N ARG A 44 1.25 -4.14 -4.08
CA ARG A 44 2.58 -4.25 -4.66
C ARG A 44 2.72 -5.43 -5.64
N GLY A 45 1.62 -6.09 -6.00
CA GLY A 45 1.61 -7.24 -6.91
C GLY A 45 2.33 -8.44 -6.32
N ALA A 46 2.17 -8.69 -5.02
CA ALA A 46 2.78 -9.83 -4.34
C ALA A 46 1.71 -10.68 -3.63
N PRO A 47 1.94 -11.99 -3.48
CA PRO A 47 1.18 -12.78 -2.52
C PRO A 47 1.29 -12.18 -1.12
N ALA A 48 0.20 -12.23 -0.35
CA ALA A 48 0.25 -11.95 1.07
C ALA A 48 1.01 -13.08 1.79
N LEU A 49 1.86 -12.74 2.76
CA LEU A 49 2.68 -13.69 3.52
C LEU A 49 1.84 -14.75 4.23
N LEU A 50 0.69 -14.32 4.75
CA LEU A 50 -0.34 -15.16 5.37
C LEU A 50 -1.66 -14.96 4.60
N ASP A 51 -2.49 -15.99 4.54
CA ASP A 51 -3.78 -15.90 3.87
C ASP A 51 -4.70 -14.84 4.51
N LYS A 52 -5.71 -14.41 3.75
CA LYS A 52 -6.65 -13.36 4.17
C LYS A 52 -7.47 -13.72 5.41
N TRP A 53 -7.72 -15.00 5.69
CA TRP A 53 -8.50 -15.43 6.85
C TRP A 53 -7.67 -15.27 8.12
N THR A 54 -6.42 -15.76 8.07
CA THR A 54 -5.45 -15.60 9.15
C THR A 54 -5.23 -14.11 9.46
N ARG A 55 -5.00 -13.29 8.43
CA ARG A 55 -4.81 -11.84 8.62
C ARG A 55 -6.06 -11.14 9.17
N ALA A 56 -7.25 -11.55 8.72
CA ALA A 56 -8.51 -11.00 9.23
C ALA A 56 -8.71 -11.34 10.70
N GLU A 57 -8.45 -12.60 11.10
CA GLU A 57 -8.54 -13.02 12.50
C GLU A 57 -7.58 -12.22 13.40
N ILE A 58 -6.32 -12.05 12.97
CA ILE A 58 -5.34 -11.27 13.73
C ILE A 58 -5.81 -9.82 13.87
N ALA A 59 -6.34 -9.21 12.81
CA ALA A 59 -6.84 -7.84 12.86
C ALA A 59 -8.03 -7.68 13.84
N LEU A 60 -8.96 -8.64 13.84
CA LEU A 60 -10.10 -8.66 14.77
C LEU A 60 -9.65 -8.75 16.23
N ARG A 61 -8.65 -9.60 16.52
CA ARG A 61 -8.07 -9.72 17.88
C ARG A 61 -7.29 -8.47 18.32
N ASN A 62 -6.90 -7.61 17.37
CA ASN A 62 -6.06 -6.45 17.61
C ASN A 62 -6.77 -5.10 17.35
N GLY A 63 -8.11 -5.08 17.46
CA GLY A 63 -8.89 -3.85 17.59
C GLY A 63 -9.77 -3.46 16.39
N ALA A 64 -9.77 -4.25 15.32
CA ALA A 64 -10.80 -4.17 14.29
C ALA A 64 -12.09 -4.86 14.77
N ASP A 65 -13.25 -4.32 14.39
CA ASP A 65 -14.55 -4.96 14.68
C ASP A 65 -15.10 -5.70 13.45
N ILE A 66 -14.80 -5.19 12.25
CA ILE A 66 -15.20 -5.77 10.98
C ILE A 66 -14.01 -5.76 10.04
N VAL A 67 -13.77 -6.87 9.35
CA VAL A 67 -12.82 -6.96 8.24
C VAL A 67 -13.59 -7.35 6.98
N VAL A 68 -13.50 -6.51 5.95
CA VAL A 68 -14.13 -6.74 4.65
C VAL A 68 -13.04 -6.88 3.60
N GLU A 69 -13.12 -7.94 2.80
CA GLU A 69 -12.18 -8.13 1.70
C GLU A 69 -12.40 -7.07 0.62
N MET A 70 -11.33 -6.36 0.28
CA MET A 70 -11.28 -5.54 -0.92
C MET A 70 -11.13 -6.46 -2.14
N PRO A 71 -11.95 -6.30 -3.19
CA PRO A 71 -11.87 -7.15 -4.38
C PRO A 71 -10.49 -7.08 -5.03
N ILE A 72 -10.02 -8.20 -5.62
CA ILE A 72 -8.73 -8.26 -6.30
C ILE A 72 -8.57 -7.20 -7.40
N LEU A 73 -9.69 -6.84 -8.05
CA LEU A 73 -9.76 -5.78 -9.07
C LEU A 73 -9.37 -4.39 -8.53
N GLY A 74 -9.47 -4.18 -7.22
CA GLY A 74 -9.01 -3.00 -6.50
C GLY A 74 -7.72 -3.22 -5.70
N SER A 75 -7.47 -4.44 -5.22
CA SER A 75 -6.27 -4.73 -4.42
C SER A 75 -4.98 -4.77 -5.21
N VAL A 76 -4.96 -5.30 -6.44
CA VAL A 76 -3.72 -5.44 -7.23
C VAL A 76 -3.69 -4.34 -8.29
N GLN A 77 -3.52 -3.10 -7.83
CA GLN A 77 -3.65 -1.92 -8.66
C GLN A 77 -2.69 -0.80 -8.25
N SER A 78 -2.53 0.20 -9.12
CA SER A 78 -1.87 1.47 -8.76
C SER A 78 -2.58 2.17 -7.60
N ALA A 79 -1.88 3.12 -6.94
CA ALA A 79 -2.40 3.84 -5.77
C ALA A 79 -3.78 4.45 -5.97
N ASP A 80 -4.04 5.07 -7.13
CA ASP A 80 -5.33 5.71 -7.42
C ASP A 80 -6.49 4.71 -7.46
N LEU A 81 -6.30 3.56 -8.12
CA LEU A 81 -7.33 2.53 -8.24
C LEU A 81 -7.51 1.74 -6.94
N PHE A 82 -6.43 1.53 -6.20
CA PHE A 82 -6.46 0.96 -4.86
C PHE A 82 -7.23 1.86 -3.88
N ALA A 83 -6.92 3.16 -3.89
CA ALA A 83 -7.63 4.16 -3.11
C ALA A 83 -9.10 4.23 -3.48
N ARG A 84 -9.40 4.22 -4.78
CA ARG A 84 -10.76 4.16 -5.30
C ARG A 84 -11.56 2.99 -4.74
N ALA A 85 -10.99 1.78 -4.82
CA ALA A 85 -11.67 0.59 -4.34
C ALA A 85 -11.90 0.63 -2.82
N GLY A 86 -10.89 1.02 -2.05
CA GLY A 86 -10.98 1.09 -0.60
C GLY A 86 -11.96 2.16 -0.11
N ILE A 87 -11.87 3.39 -0.62
CA ILE A 87 -12.78 4.49 -0.24
C ILE A 87 -14.22 4.16 -0.61
N ARG A 88 -14.47 3.63 -1.82
CA ARG A 88 -15.82 3.20 -2.23
C ARG A 88 -16.39 2.11 -1.32
N LEU A 89 -15.56 1.16 -0.91
CA LEU A 89 -15.98 0.10 0.00
C LEU A 89 -16.34 0.68 1.37
N LEU A 90 -15.52 1.57 1.92
CA LEU A 90 -15.79 2.21 3.21
C LEU A 90 -17.04 3.12 3.16
N GLN A 91 -17.23 3.86 2.06
CA GLN A 91 -18.46 4.62 1.79
C GLN A 91 -19.70 3.73 1.72
N ALA A 92 -19.62 2.59 1.02
CA ALA A 92 -20.71 1.61 0.95
C ALA A 92 -21.03 0.97 2.31
N MET A 93 -20.02 0.87 3.18
CA MET A 93 -20.15 0.43 4.58
C MET A 93 -20.65 1.55 5.52
N GLN A 94 -20.94 2.74 4.98
CA GLN A 94 -21.43 3.90 5.73
C GLN A 94 -20.50 4.31 6.88
N CYS A 95 -19.18 4.27 6.62
CA CYS A 95 -18.22 4.79 7.57
C CYS A 95 -18.38 6.32 7.69
N ASP A 96 -18.37 6.85 8.91
CA ASP A 96 -18.42 8.30 9.16
C ASP A 96 -17.05 8.96 8.95
N ALA A 97 -15.99 8.19 9.21
CA ALA A 97 -14.61 8.62 9.10
C ALA A 97 -13.75 7.54 8.44
N PHE A 98 -12.60 7.92 7.91
CA PHE A 98 -11.54 6.98 7.57
C PHE A 98 -10.20 7.48 8.08
N ALA A 99 -9.31 6.54 8.41
CA ALA A 99 -7.99 6.84 8.91
C ALA A 99 -6.89 6.15 8.09
N PHE A 100 -5.79 6.86 7.87
CA PHE A 100 -4.59 6.31 7.26
C PHE A 100 -3.34 6.83 7.97
N GLY A 101 -2.22 6.13 7.76
CA GLY A 101 -0.93 6.51 8.29
C GLY A 101 -0.24 7.50 7.37
N ALA A 102 0.39 8.55 7.91
CA ALA A 102 1.19 9.50 7.15
C ALA A 102 2.56 9.71 7.82
N GLU A 103 3.57 10.08 7.03
CA GLU A 103 4.86 10.50 7.60
C GLU A 103 4.74 11.85 8.30
N GLU A 104 3.96 12.78 7.75
CA GLU A 104 3.81 14.15 8.25
C GLU A 104 2.47 14.75 7.80
N GLY A 105 2.13 15.91 8.35
CA GLY A 105 0.96 16.69 7.96
C GLY A 105 -0.33 16.38 8.71
N THR A 106 -1.34 17.21 8.43
CA THR A 106 -2.68 17.17 9.03
C THR A 106 -3.74 16.85 7.98
N ALA A 107 -4.95 16.50 8.42
CA ALA A 107 -6.06 16.25 7.51
C ALA A 107 -6.33 17.46 6.58
N GLU A 108 -6.23 18.68 7.13
CA GLU A 108 -6.42 19.90 6.35
C GLU A 108 -5.37 20.07 5.26
N ASP A 109 -4.11 19.70 5.53
CA ASP A 109 -3.05 19.78 4.54
C ASP A 109 -3.33 18.86 3.34
N PHE A 110 -3.77 17.63 3.60
CA PHE A 110 -4.12 16.68 2.54
C PHE A 110 -5.36 17.11 1.75
N ILE A 111 -6.38 17.65 2.43
CA ILE A 111 -7.60 18.15 1.80
C ILE A 111 -7.29 19.36 0.93
N SER A 112 -6.57 20.35 1.47
CA SER A 112 -6.12 21.54 0.75
C SER A 112 -5.29 21.16 -0.48
N HIS A 113 -4.35 20.22 -0.33
CA HIS A 113 -3.54 19.75 -1.44
C HIS A 113 -4.37 19.00 -2.50
N SER A 114 -5.32 18.16 -2.07
CA SER A 114 -6.23 17.49 -3.00
C SER A 114 -7.12 18.47 -3.78
N ARG A 115 -7.55 19.57 -3.17
CA ARG A 115 -8.34 20.63 -3.84
C ARG A 115 -7.49 21.38 -4.83
N PHE A 116 -6.28 21.77 -4.43
CA PHE A 116 -5.30 22.41 -5.33
C PHE A 116 -5.04 21.56 -6.58
N LEU A 117 -4.76 20.27 -6.41
CA LEU A 117 -4.54 19.36 -7.54
C LEU A 117 -5.73 19.28 -8.51
N ARG A 118 -6.95 19.38 -7.98
CA ARG A 118 -8.19 19.36 -8.77
C ARG A 118 -8.39 20.67 -9.52
N GLU A 119 -8.22 21.80 -8.84
CA GLU A 119 -8.38 23.13 -9.42
C GLU A 119 -7.36 23.39 -10.54
N HIS A 120 -6.14 22.88 -10.38
CA HIS A 120 -5.03 23.08 -11.32
C HIS A 120 -4.77 21.88 -12.24
N GLU A 121 -5.66 20.89 -12.31
CA GLU A 121 -5.45 19.64 -13.09
C GLU A 121 -5.07 19.93 -14.56
N ALA A 122 -5.76 20.86 -15.22
CA ALA A 122 -5.50 21.22 -16.61
C ALA A 122 -4.12 21.88 -16.81
N GLU A 123 -3.67 22.66 -15.83
CA GLU A 123 -2.36 23.33 -15.85
C GLU A 123 -1.23 22.35 -15.55
N ILE A 124 -1.42 21.50 -14.53
CA ILE A 124 -0.52 20.39 -14.21
C ILE A 124 -0.34 19.50 -15.44
N ASN A 125 -1.42 19.07 -16.08
CA ASN A 125 -1.35 18.25 -17.30
C ASN A 125 -0.58 18.93 -18.43
N ARG A 126 -0.70 20.26 -18.57
CA ARG A 126 0.07 21.03 -19.56
C ARG A 126 1.57 21.04 -19.21
N ILE A 127 1.93 21.24 -17.94
CA ILE A 127 3.32 21.16 -17.48
C ILE A 127 3.89 19.76 -17.71
N PHE A 128 3.13 18.71 -17.39
CA PHE A 128 3.54 17.31 -17.63
C PHE A 128 3.81 17.02 -19.12
N GLN A 129 3.05 17.62 -20.05
CA GLN A 129 3.34 17.49 -21.49
C GLN A 129 4.68 18.13 -21.89
N THR A 130 5.19 19.10 -21.10
CA THR A 130 6.52 19.70 -21.32
C THR A 130 7.66 18.87 -20.74
N TYR A 131 7.38 18.06 -19.72
CA TYR A 131 8.38 17.18 -19.13
C TYR A 131 8.74 16.06 -20.09
N ARG A 132 9.99 16.05 -20.53
CA ARG A 132 10.58 14.85 -21.13
C ARG A 132 10.86 13.87 -19.99
N ASN A 133 10.70 12.57 -20.25
CA ASN A 133 11.09 11.53 -19.29
C ASN A 133 12.60 11.66 -19.01
N ASP A 134 12.93 12.35 -17.92
CA ASP A 134 14.27 12.75 -17.49
C ASP A 134 14.83 11.80 -16.42
N GLY A 135 14.12 10.70 -16.14
CA GLY A 135 14.48 9.70 -15.14
C GLY A 135 13.97 9.99 -13.73
N ARG A 136 13.30 11.12 -13.49
CA ARG A 136 12.58 11.36 -12.23
C ARG A 136 11.34 10.48 -12.12
N THR A 137 10.94 10.13 -10.90
CA THR A 137 9.67 9.44 -10.65
C THR A 137 8.49 10.36 -10.97
N TYR A 138 7.33 9.78 -11.28
CA TYR A 138 6.10 10.56 -11.48
C TYR A 138 5.81 11.48 -10.30
N ALA A 139 6.03 11.02 -9.06
CA ALA A 139 5.84 11.83 -7.86
C ALA A 139 6.79 13.02 -7.78
N ALA A 140 8.07 12.83 -8.11
CA ALA A 140 9.04 13.93 -8.13
C ALA A 140 8.73 14.94 -9.25
N GLN A 141 8.21 14.47 -10.39
CA GLN A 141 7.72 15.34 -11.46
C GLN A 141 6.48 16.11 -11.01
N LEU A 142 5.53 15.46 -10.33
CA LEU A 142 4.33 16.09 -9.80
C LEU A 142 4.68 17.18 -8.77
N GLU A 143 5.58 16.92 -7.83
CA GLU A 143 6.06 17.93 -6.88
C GLU A 143 6.69 19.14 -7.59
N THR A 144 7.43 18.90 -8.67
CA THR A 144 8.02 20.00 -9.47
C THR A 144 6.93 20.83 -10.14
N ALA A 145 5.94 20.18 -10.77
CA ALA A 145 4.84 20.87 -11.43
C ALA A 145 4.00 21.68 -10.45
N ILE A 146 3.76 21.13 -9.25
CA ILE A 146 3.07 21.83 -8.16
C ILE A 146 3.88 23.04 -7.69
N ALA A 147 5.19 22.90 -7.51
CA ALA A 147 6.07 23.99 -7.10
C ALA A 147 6.12 25.13 -8.13
N GLU A 148 6.08 24.80 -9.43
CA GLU A 148 6.01 25.78 -10.52
C GLU A 148 4.72 26.62 -10.45
N ILE A 149 3.59 26.01 -10.08
CA ILE A 149 2.29 26.70 -9.95
C ILE A 149 2.23 27.50 -8.65
N LEU A 150 2.73 26.96 -7.53
CA LEU A 150 2.62 27.60 -6.22
C LEU A 150 3.54 28.81 -6.03
N SER A 151 4.64 28.96 -6.80
CA SER A 151 5.69 29.97 -6.54
C SER A 151 6.20 29.87 -5.06
N PRO A 152 7.12 30.69 -4.51
CA PRO A 152 8.07 30.24 -3.48
C PRO A 152 7.48 29.94 -2.08
N GLN A 153 6.15 29.93 -1.92
CA GLN A 153 5.50 29.51 -0.67
C GLN A 153 5.57 28.00 -0.46
N GLY A 154 5.69 27.18 -1.52
CA GLY A 154 5.78 25.72 -1.44
C GLY A 154 4.59 25.07 -0.70
N SER A 155 4.50 23.74 -0.73
CA SER A 155 3.74 23.02 0.29
C SER A 155 4.69 22.72 1.44
N ALA A 156 4.26 22.94 2.69
CA ALA A 156 5.07 22.63 3.87
C ALA A 156 5.29 21.11 4.08
N ILE A 157 4.62 20.27 3.29
CA ILE A 157 4.60 18.81 3.40
C ILE A 157 5.03 18.19 2.08
N SER A 158 5.87 17.17 2.15
CA SER A 158 6.21 16.36 0.99
C SER A 158 5.15 15.28 0.75
N PHE A 159 4.68 15.21 -0.49
CA PHE A 159 3.82 14.13 -0.96
C PHE A 159 4.61 13.10 -1.78
N SER A 160 5.94 13.07 -1.64
CA SER A 160 6.82 12.11 -2.31
C SER A 160 6.95 10.77 -1.59
N THR A 161 6.56 10.68 -0.32
CA THR A 161 6.64 9.44 0.47
C THR A 161 5.49 8.48 0.13
N PRO A 162 5.70 7.14 0.22
CA PRO A 162 4.68 6.18 -0.18
C PRO A 162 3.35 6.31 0.59
N ASN A 163 3.39 6.61 1.89
CA ASN A 163 2.16 6.71 2.67
C ASN A 163 1.45 8.05 2.43
N ASN A 164 2.18 9.16 2.27
CA ASN A 164 1.56 10.45 1.91
C ASN A 164 0.94 10.39 0.50
N GLN A 165 1.58 9.72 -0.48
CA GLN A 165 0.99 9.49 -1.82
C GLN A 165 -0.33 8.72 -1.74
N LEU A 166 -0.32 7.63 -0.97
CA LEU A 166 -1.49 6.79 -0.82
C LEU A 166 -2.61 7.52 -0.07
N GLY A 167 -2.26 8.25 0.99
CA GLY A 167 -3.16 9.11 1.75
C GLY A 167 -3.82 10.18 0.89
N LEU A 168 -3.03 10.84 0.04
CA LEU A 168 -3.54 11.83 -0.91
C LEU A 168 -4.49 11.21 -1.93
N ALA A 169 -4.20 10.00 -2.43
CA ALA A 169 -5.10 9.27 -3.31
C ALA A 169 -6.44 8.92 -2.60
N TYR A 170 -6.41 8.57 -1.31
CA TYR A 170 -7.62 8.36 -0.52
C TYR A 170 -8.46 9.63 -0.39
N VAL A 171 -7.83 10.76 0.00
CA VAL A 171 -8.53 12.04 0.14
C VAL A 171 -9.10 12.50 -1.20
N LYS A 172 -8.35 12.36 -2.29
CA LYS A 172 -8.80 12.69 -3.64
C LYS A 172 -10.03 11.90 -4.07
N GLU A 173 -10.11 10.60 -3.76
CA GLU A 173 -11.32 9.83 -4.03
C GLU A 173 -12.46 10.21 -3.09
N ASN A 174 -12.20 10.39 -1.79
CA ASN A 174 -13.23 10.70 -0.80
C ASN A 174 -13.96 12.03 -1.09
N GLU A 175 -13.21 13.05 -1.50
CA GLU A 175 -13.74 14.38 -1.88
C GLU A 175 -14.54 14.38 -3.21
N GLN A 176 -14.80 13.22 -3.82
CA GLN A 176 -15.72 13.07 -4.97
C GLN A 176 -17.14 12.69 -4.54
N PHE A 177 -17.33 12.26 -3.29
CA PHE A 177 -18.65 11.87 -2.78
C PHE A 177 -19.48 13.09 -2.37
N PRO A 178 -20.82 13.06 -2.49
CA PRO A 178 -21.68 14.13 -2.00
C PRO A 178 -21.52 14.39 -0.50
N GLU A 179 -21.27 13.31 0.26
CA GLU A 179 -20.98 13.33 1.69
C GLU A 179 -19.62 12.62 1.92
N PRO A 180 -18.50 13.37 1.85
CA PRO A 180 -17.18 12.82 2.13
C PRO A 180 -17.07 12.39 3.60
N MET A 181 -16.41 11.26 3.86
CA MET A 181 -16.08 10.82 5.22
C MET A 181 -15.09 11.79 5.88
N GLU A 182 -15.15 11.91 7.21
CA GLU A 182 -14.13 12.63 7.99
C GLU A 182 -12.74 12.00 7.77
N THR A 183 -11.75 12.81 7.40
CA THR A 183 -10.37 12.35 7.21
C THR A 183 -9.60 12.43 8.51
N ALA A 184 -9.07 11.30 8.97
CA ALA A 184 -8.17 11.22 10.13
C ALA A 184 -6.77 10.77 9.71
N ILE A 185 -5.74 11.45 10.22
CA ILE A 185 -4.34 11.10 9.93
C ILE A 185 -3.67 10.62 11.21
N VAL A 186 -3.13 9.42 11.17
CA VAL A 186 -2.30 8.87 12.24
C VAL A 186 -0.83 9.02 11.82
N LEU A 187 -0.10 9.91 12.48
CA LEU A 187 1.34 10.06 12.23
C LEU A 187 2.07 8.75 12.57
N ARG A 188 2.89 8.28 11.63
CA ARG A 188 3.69 7.07 11.81
C ARG A 188 4.77 7.31 12.85
N ARG A 189 4.91 6.35 13.78
CA ARG A 189 6.03 6.29 14.73
C ARG A 189 7.01 5.20 14.25
N GLY A 190 8.30 5.56 14.05
CA GLY A 190 9.38 4.60 13.72
C GLY A 190 9.95 4.66 12.28
N ALA A 191 11.10 3.97 12.10
CA ALA A 191 11.92 3.65 10.90
C ALA A 191 12.09 4.67 9.74
N GLY A 192 11.63 5.92 9.89
CA GLY A 192 11.75 6.94 8.84
C GLY A 192 11.79 8.37 9.36
N HIS A 193 12.07 8.61 10.65
CA HIS A 193 12.20 9.95 11.21
C HIS A 193 13.51 10.07 12.00
N ASN A 194 14.19 11.20 11.79
CA ASN A 194 15.46 11.61 12.40
C ASN A 194 15.35 11.99 13.88
N ASP A 195 14.33 11.52 14.62
CA ASP A 195 14.29 11.68 16.07
C ASP A 195 14.87 10.43 16.73
N SER A 196 16.18 10.49 16.84
CA SER A 196 17.04 9.63 17.63
C SER A 196 16.68 9.69 19.12
N GLU A 197 16.76 8.51 19.76
CA GLU A 197 17.07 8.27 21.18
C GLU A 197 15.98 7.76 22.15
N ALA A 198 14.72 7.57 21.75
CA ALA A 198 13.77 6.86 22.65
C ALA A 198 12.75 5.90 22.00
N PHE A 199 12.49 5.98 20.70
CA PHE A 199 11.34 5.28 20.06
C PHE A 199 11.71 4.31 18.93
N GLY A 200 13.01 4.12 18.65
CA GLY A 200 13.48 3.19 17.62
C GLY A 200 13.30 1.70 17.94
N GLU A 201 12.72 1.36 19.10
CA GLU A 201 12.72 -0.01 19.64
C GLU A 201 11.36 -0.75 19.58
N GLU A 202 10.25 -0.09 19.19
CA GLU A 202 8.89 -0.70 19.27
C GLU A 202 8.23 -1.02 17.92
N PHE A 203 8.75 -0.48 16.80
CA PHE A 203 8.12 -0.64 15.48
C PHE A 203 9.11 -1.04 14.40
N ALA A 204 8.76 -2.07 13.63
CA ALA A 204 9.45 -2.49 12.41
C ALA A 204 8.52 -2.38 11.20
N SER A 205 9.10 -2.22 10.00
CA SER A 205 8.32 -2.23 8.76
C SER A 205 7.83 -3.64 8.43
N GLY A 206 6.67 -3.74 7.77
CA GLY A 206 6.17 -5.04 7.28
C GLY A 206 7.18 -5.76 6.37
N THR A 207 7.98 -5.03 5.59
CA THR A 207 9.04 -5.62 4.76
C THR A 207 10.13 -6.29 5.61
N ALA A 208 10.63 -5.60 6.64
CA ALA A 208 11.65 -6.17 7.52
C ALA A 208 11.15 -7.41 8.26
N ILE A 209 9.88 -7.41 8.69
CA ILE A 209 9.25 -8.57 9.33
C ILE A 209 9.09 -9.73 8.34
N ARG A 210 8.67 -9.48 7.09
CA ARG A 210 8.58 -10.52 6.05
C ARG A 210 9.95 -11.14 5.75
N GLU A 211 10.98 -10.32 5.58
CA GLU A 211 12.36 -10.80 5.33
C GLU A 211 12.90 -11.64 6.49
N TRP A 212 12.63 -11.21 7.73
CA TRP A 212 12.95 -11.99 8.91
C TRP A 212 12.20 -13.33 8.93
N ALA A 213 10.89 -13.32 8.71
CA ALA A 213 10.06 -14.53 8.78
C ALA A 213 10.45 -15.55 7.68
N LEU A 214 10.71 -15.08 6.46
CA LEU A 214 11.07 -15.94 5.32
C LEU A 214 12.49 -16.52 5.40
N HIS A 215 13.45 -15.78 5.95
CA HIS A 215 14.87 -16.16 5.88
C HIS A 215 15.49 -16.55 7.22
N HIS A 216 14.98 -16.06 8.35
CA HIS A 216 15.64 -16.15 9.66
C HIS A 216 14.78 -16.83 10.74
N GLY A 217 13.45 -16.85 10.57
CA GLY A 217 12.42 -17.24 11.56
C GLY A 217 12.41 -18.70 12.06
N LYS A 218 13.52 -19.44 11.91
CA LYS A 218 13.69 -20.76 12.56
C LYS A 218 15.02 -20.96 13.29
N GLN A 219 16.04 -20.11 13.10
CA GLN A 219 17.41 -20.43 13.60
C GLN A 219 18.29 -19.26 14.08
N SER A 220 17.85 -18.02 14.10
CA SER A 220 18.74 -16.91 14.49
C SER A 220 18.66 -16.55 15.97
N GLU A 221 19.59 -17.07 16.77
CA GLU A 221 19.95 -16.50 18.08
C GLU A 221 20.35 -15.02 17.88
N GLY A 222 19.58 -14.08 18.46
CA GLY A 222 20.00 -12.68 18.62
C GLY A 222 19.21 -11.60 17.88
N ASN A 223 18.22 -11.92 17.04
CA ASN A 223 17.34 -10.91 16.44
C ASN A 223 15.86 -11.29 16.54
N ASP A 224 15.28 -11.04 17.73
CA ASP A 224 13.86 -11.25 17.97
C ASP A 224 13.05 -10.12 17.33
N MET A 225 12.69 -10.30 16.06
CA MET A 225 11.71 -9.44 15.39
C MET A 225 10.27 -9.77 15.81
N GLY A 226 10.07 -10.85 16.58
CA GLY A 226 8.78 -11.22 17.17
C GLY A 226 8.23 -10.15 18.11
N ARG A 227 9.10 -9.38 18.78
CA ARG A 227 8.69 -8.22 19.61
C ARG A 227 7.92 -7.13 18.84
N PHE A 228 8.09 -7.04 17.51
CA PHE A 228 7.44 -6.02 16.67
C PHE A 228 6.06 -6.43 16.17
N VAL A 229 5.60 -7.63 16.52
CA VAL A 229 4.29 -8.13 16.13
C VAL A 229 3.49 -8.57 17.36
N PRO A 230 2.14 -8.57 17.28
CA PRO A 230 1.32 -9.24 18.29
C PRO A 230 1.62 -10.74 18.38
N GLU A 231 1.27 -11.34 19.52
CA GLU A 231 1.45 -12.77 19.77
C GLU A 231 0.78 -13.62 18.69
N GLU A 232 -0.42 -13.26 18.24
CA GLU A 232 -1.14 -14.03 17.22
C GLU A 232 -0.46 -13.97 15.84
N THR A 233 0.18 -12.84 15.52
CA THR A 233 1.01 -12.78 14.32
C THR A 233 2.23 -13.68 14.50
N LEU A 234 2.92 -13.63 15.62
CA LEU A 234 4.12 -14.44 15.85
C LEU A 234 3.79 -15.93 15.74
N GLU A 235 2.73 -16.38 16.41
CA GLU A 235 2.26 -17.77 16.31
C GLU A 235 1.94 -18.18 14.87
N ALA A 236 1.27 -17.30 14.10
CA ALA A 236 0.96 -17.57 12.71
C ALA A 236 2.24 -17.66 11.85
N LEU A 237 3.22 -16.79 12.08
CA LEU A 237 4.49 -16.79 11.36
C LEU A 237 5.31 -18.06 11.64
N GLU A 238 5.23 -18.61 12.85
CA GLU A 238 5.96 -19.82 13.24
C GLU A 238 5.28 -21.12 12.78
N ARG A 239 3.94 -21.15 12.81
CA ARG A 239 3.15 -22.39 12.60
C ARG A 239 2.65 -22.58 11.18
N LEU A 240 2.39 -21.51 10.44
CA LEU A 240 1.75 -21.59 9.12
C LEU A 240 2.78 -21.54 7.97
N PRO A 241 2.44 -22.11 6.80
CA PRO A 241 3.26 -21.95 5.61
C PRO A 241 3.25 -20.48 5.17
N LEU A 242 4.45 -19.89 5.10
CA LEU A 242 4.62 -18.53 4.61
C LEU A 242 4.64 -18.51 3.09
N LEU A 243 3.94 -17.53 2.50
CA LEU A 243 3.82 -17.39 1.06
C LEU A 243 4.67 -16.22 0.55
N ASP A 244 5.41 -16.48 -0.52
CA ASP A 244 6.06 -15.48 -1.36
C ASP A 244 5.86 -15.89 -2.83
N TRP A 245 6.65 -15.33 -3.76
CA TRP A 245 6.55 -15.67 -5.18
C TRP A 245 7.12 -17.06 -5.54
N ALA A 246 7.94 -17.68 -4.69
CA ALA A 246 8.58 -18.96 -4.99
C ALA A 246 7.58 -20.09 -5.33
N PRO A 247 6.51 -20.35 -4.56
CA PRO A 247 5.53 -21.39 -4.90
C PRO A 247 4.69 -21.07 -6.14
N TYR A 248 4.57 -19.79 -6.54
CA TYR A 248 3.79 -19.36 -7.70
C TYR A 248 4.63 -19.30 -8.99
N TRP A 249 5.96 -19.24 -8.88
CA TRP A 249 6.83 -19.06 -10.04
C TRP A 249 6.62 -20.11 -11.11
N GLY A 250 6.61 -21.40 -10.74
CA GLY A 250 6.40 -22.49 -11.71
C GLY A 250 5.05 -22.40 -12.43
N MET A 251 4.01 -21.94 -11.74
CA MET A 251 2.68 -21.74 -12.35
C MET A 251 2.68 -20.54 -13.30
N LEU A 252 3.32 -19.44 -12.93
CA LEU A 252 3.46 -18.26 -13.77
C LEU A 252 4.30 -18.56 -15.01
N GLN A 253 5.45 -19.21 -14.84
CA GLN A 253 6.33 -19.61 -15.93
C GLN A 253 5.58 -20.53 -16.91
N TYR A 254 4.83 -21.51 -16.41
CA TYR A 254 3.99 -22.36 -17.24
C TYR A 254 2.98 -21.56 -18.08
N GLN A 255 2.26 -20.61 -17.48
CA GLN A 255 1.31 -19.75 -18.20
C GLN A 255 1.99 -18.89 -19.27
N LEU A 256 3.15 -18.28 -18.96
CA LEU A 256 3.91 -17.48 -19.92
C LEU A 256 4.41 -18.30 -21.11
N MET A 257 4.81 -19.55 -20.89
CA MET A 257 5.27 -20.45 -21.95
C MET A 257 4.12 -20.99 -22.79
N LEU A 258 2.97 -21.29 -22.17
CA LEU A 258 1.79 -21.84 -22.84
C LEU A 258 1.10 -20.80 -23.74
N LEU A 259 0.80 -19.61 -23.20
CA LEU A 259 0.00 -18.60 -23.88
C LEU A 259 0.74 -17.99 -25.07
N SER A 260 0.03 -17.80 -26.19
CA SER A 260 0.55 -17.06 -27.34
C SER A 260 0.73 -15.57 -27.01
N HIS A 261 1.54 -14.86 -27.80
CA HIS A 261 1.69 -13.40 -27.65
C HIS A 261 0.36 -12.65 -27.76
N ALA A 262 -0.55 -13.11 -28.63
CA ALA A 262 -1.87 -12.51 -28.79
C ALA A 262 -2.75 -12.69 -27.54
N GLU A 263 -2.68 -13.86 -26.90
CA GLU A 263 -3.40 -14.12 -25.65
C GLU A 263 -2.80 -13.33 -24.49
N LEU A 264 -1.46 -13.29 -24.38
CA LEU A 264 -0.78 -12.49 -23.36
C LEU A 264 -1.14 -11.01 -23.44
N ARG A 265 -1.24 -10.45 -24.66
CA ARG A 265 -1.64 -9.05 -24.88
C ARG A 265 -3.05 -8.71 -24.39
N ASN A 266 -3.92 -9.72 -24.23
CA ASN A 266 -5.26 -9.51 -23.69
C ASN A 266 -5.29 -9.53 -22.14
N ILE A 267 -4.16 -9.83 -21.48
CA ILE A 267 -4.05 -9.77 -20.03
C ILE A 267 -3.87 -8.32 -19.59
N TYR A 268 -4.61 -7.93 -18.54
CA TYR A 268 -4.51 -6.59 -17.94
C TYR A 268 -3.05 -6.20 -17.64
N GLN A 269 -2.67 -4.97 -18.01
CA GLN A 269 -1.31 -4.41 -17.92
C GLN A 269 -0.23 -5.03 -18.81
N VAL A 270 -0.56 -5.98 -19.69
CA VAL A 270 0.38 -6.43 -20.73
C VAL A 270 0.25 -5.50 -21.94
N GLU A 271 1.03 -4.43 -21.91
CA GLU A 271 0.98 -3.37 -22.92
C GLU A 271 2.31 -3.21 -23.69
N GLU A 272 2.25 -2.49 -24.80
CA GLU A 272 3.43 -1.97 -25.51
C GLU A 272 4.49 -3.01 -25.93
N GLY A 273 4.08 -4.25 -26.20
CA GLY A 273 4.99 -5.31 -26.64
C GLY A 273 5.74 -5.99 -25.50
N ILE A 274 5.39 -5.73 -24.23
CA ILE A 274 6.03 -6.41 -23.10
C ILE A 274 5.81 -7.93 -23.14
N GLU A 275 4.75 -8.42 -23.79
CA GLU A 275 4.47 -9.86 -23.96
C GLU A 275 5.65 -10.63 -24.58
N TYR A 276 6.38 -10.03 -25.54
CA TYR A 276 7.54 -10.66 -26.16
C TYR A 276 8.69 -10.81 -25.17
N ARG A 277 8.90 -9.80 -24.32
CA ARG A 277 9.93 -9.82 -23.28
C ARG A 277 9.54 -10.78 -22.17
N LEU A 278 8.29 -10.78 -21.70
CA LEU A 278 7.83 -11.70 -20.67
C LEU A 278 8.05 -13.15 -21.10
N LYS A 279 7.67 -13.50 -22.34
CA LYS A 279 7.84 -14.87 -22.83
C LYS A 279 9.31 -15.26 -22.99
N LYS A 280 10.12 -14.39 -23.60
CA LYS A 280 11.56 -14.61 -23.78
C LYS A 280 12.29 -14.79 -22.45
N GLU A 281 12.09 -13.89 -21.50
CA GLU A 281 12.85 -13.91 -20.24
C GLU A 281 12.34 -15.00 -19.28
N ALA A 282 11.10 -15.50 -19.45
CA ALA A 282 10.58 -16.61 -18.66
C ALA A 282 11.23 -17.96 -19.00
N GLU A 283 11.73 -18.13 -20.23
CA GLU A 283 12.36 -19.38 -20.67
C GLU A 283 13.65 -19.69 -19.88
N ASP A 284 14.47 -18.67 -19.64
CA ASP A 284 15.79 -18.80 -19.01
C ASP A 284 15.82 -18.43 -17.51
N ALA A 285 14.72 -17.93 -16.96
CA ALA A 285 14.68 -17.48 -15.57
C ALA A 285 14.55 -18.65 -14.59
N ALA A 286 15.55 -18.81 -13.71
CA ALA A 286 15.57 -19.85 -12.69
C ALA A 286 14.53 -19.64 -11.58
N ASP A 287 14.22 -18.38 -11.27
CA ASP A 287 13.27 -17.99 -10.22
C ASP A 287 12.57 -16.67 -10.59
N PHE A 288 11.51 -16.35 -9.85
CA PHE A 288 10.73 -15.12 -10.06
C PHE A 288 11.58 -13.84 -9.95
N MET A 289 12.56 -13.81 -9.05
CA MET A 289 13.40 -12.61 -8.86
C MET A 289 14.35 -12.42 -10.04
N ALA A 290 14.91 -13.50 -10.59
CA ALA A 290 15.70 -13.49 -11.81
C ALA A 290 14.86 -13.05 -13.01
N PHE A 291 13.61 -13.53 -13.11
CA PHE A 291 12.66 -13.10 -14.11
C PHE A 291 12.39 -11.59 -14.04
N ILE A 292 12.02 -11.05 -12.88
CA ILE A 292 11.74 -9.61 -12.70
C ILE A 292 12.96 -8.75 -13.05
N ARG A 293 14.18 -9.14 -12.64
CA ARG A 293 15.40 -8.39 -12.98
C ARG A 293 15.63 -8.30 -14.49
N ARG A 294 15.30 -9.35 -15.24
CA ARG A 294 15.45 -9.42 -16.70
C ARG A 294 14.33 -8.69 -17.45
N THR A 295 13.11 -8.72 -16.91
CA THR A 295 11.96 -8.05 -17.53
C THR A 295 11.90 -6.56 -17.28
N LYS A 296 12.51 -6.08 -16.16
CA LYS A 296 12.54 -4.67 -15.79
C LYS A 296 13.02 -3.79 -16.95
N ASN A 297 12.24 -2.75 -17.23
CA ASN A 297 12.59 -1.71 -18.18
C ASN A 297 12.37 -0.33 -17.52
N LYS A 298 12.49 0.77 -18.28
CA LYS A 298 12.36 2.13 -17.74
C LYS A 298 10.92 2.55 -17.41
N ARG A 299 9.92 1.82 -17.93
CA ARG A 299 8.50 2.02 -17.68
C ARG A 299 8.02 1.07 -16.59
#